data_AF-A0A813LVB9-F1
#
_entry.id   AF-A0A813LVB9-F1
#
_cell.length_a   1.000
_cell.length_b   1.000
_cell.length_c   1.000
_cell.angle_alpha   90.00
_cell.angle_beta   90.00
_cell.angle_gamma   90.00
#
_symmetry.space_group_name_H-M   'P 1'
#
loop_
_entity.id
_entity.type
_entity.pdbx_description
1 polymer ?
#
loop_
_entity_poly.entity_id
_entity_poly.type
_entity_poly.pdbx_seq_one_letter_code
_entity_poly.pdbx_strand_id
1 'polypeptide(L)'
;AVMLAVIDLLNRRAAQFEREEEPWLRLEALRALRLLVLPPPASQTPMGAGRDPDSQTWSACWWVEKDIGHATHGETRRRLVEAVDRTLTGLQGSRNPLPKIMAFGCLRNLALGSPACRSHVVHSKLAHLTVAMLAEQAKASNGLPVEDLFVEGCGLLVALAVGPRKHQRILVEAGAYGLAEDLLKNMAQYRKVAAASFVLLGVLCMDEGCAAKLARKGDEAMKAAAFVAERWPLQVAEAVRAARQPLGSSIAALIKQGTAAAKAAAAR
;
A
#
# COMPACT_ATOMS: atom_id res chain seq x y z
N ALA A 1 2.65 -14.92 21.35
CA ALA A 1 4.06 -14.90 21.82
C ALA A 1 5.00 -14.31 20.77
N VAL A 2 5.11 -14.89 19.57
CA VAL A 2 6.09 -14.46 18.54
C VAL A 2 5.93 -12.99 18.11
N MET A 3 4.71 -12.53 17.79
CA MET A 3 4.48 -11.14 17.37
C MET A 3 4.94 -10.12 18.43
N LEU A 4 4.59 -10.34 19.70
CA LEU A 4 5.02 -9.46 20.79
C LEU A 4 6.54 -9.48 20.98
N ALA A 5 7.17 -10.65 20.84
CA ALA A 5 8.63 -10.75 20.90
C ALA A 5 9.31 -9.94 19.77
N VAL A 6 8.76 -9.97 18.55
CA VAL A 6 9.29 -9.18 17.43
C VAL A 6 9.03 -7.68 17.62
N ILE A 7 7.86 -7.28 18.13
CA ILE A 7 7.57 -5.89 18.50
C ILE A 7 8.55 -5.40 19.57
N ASP A 8 8.78 -6.19 20.61
CA ASP A 8 9.69 -5.84 21.70
C ASP A 8 11.14 -5.78 21.22
N LEU A 9 11.55 -6.68 20.30
CA LEU A 9 12.86 -6.62 19.64
C LEU A 9 13.03 -5.29 18.90
N LEU A 10 12.05 -4.93 18.05
CA LEU A 10 12.10 -3.67 17.29
C LEU A 10 12.18 -2.44 18.20
N ASN A 11 11.43 -2.45 19.30
CA ASN A 11 11.43 -1.35 20.26
C ASN A 11 12.73 -1.25 21.06
N ARG A 12 13.24 -2.37 21.59
CA ARG A 12 14.45 -2.37 22.43
C ARG A 12 15.71 -2.04 21.65
N ARG A 13 15.74 -2.38 20.36
CA ARG A 13 16.89 -2.21 19.47
C ARG A 13 16.79 -0.97 18.58
N ALA A 14 15.77 -0.11 18.77
CA ALA A 14 15.50 1.05 17.90
C ALA A 14 16.73 1.96 17.71
N ALA A 15 17.42 2.35 18.79
CA ALA A 15 18.60 3.21 18.72
C ALA A 15 19.77 2.56 17.96
N GLN A 16 19.93 1.24 18.06
CA GLN A 16 20.98 0.51 17.32
C GLN A 16 20.65 0.42 15.83
N PHE A 17 19.36 0.32 15.50
CA PHE A 17 18.88 0.35 14.12
C PHE A 17 19.01 1.74 13.47
N GLU A 18 18.79 2.80 14.22
CA GLU A 18 19.01 4.19 13.76
C GLU A 18 20.49 4.44 13.43
N ARG A 19 21.40 3.84 14.20
CA ARG A 19 22.85 3.88 13.95
C ARG A 19 23.34 2.88 12.90
N GLU A 20 22.43 2.14 12.27
CA GLU A 20 22.71 1.06 11.31
C GLU A 20 23.67 -0.03 11.83
N GLU A 21 23.69 -0.30 13.15
CA GLU A 21 24.59 -1.28 13.77
C GLU A 21 24.15 -2.74 13.52
N GLU A 22 22.84 -3.00 13.47
CA GLU A 22 22.26 -4.35 13.28
C GLU A 22 21.24 -4.38 12.11
N PRO A 23 21.64 -4.04 10.87
CA PRO A 23 20.72 -3.86 9.75
C PRO A 23 20.04 -5.17 9.31
N TRP A 24 20.73 -6.31 9.46
CA TRP A 24 20.19 -7.63 9.15
C TRP A 24 19.11 -8.06 10.13
N LEU A 25 19.30 -7.79 11.43
CA LEU A 25 18.32 -8.15 12.46
C LEU A 25 17.04 -7.34 12.31
N ARG A 26 17.16 -6.05 11.96
CA ARG A 26 16.01 -5.22 11.58
C ARG A 26 15.24 -5.81 10.39
N LEU A 27 15.95 -6.25 9.35
CA LEU A 27 15.32 -6.83 8.18
C LEU A 27 14.59 -8.15 8.51
N GLU A 28 15.22 -9.04 9.28
CA GLU A 28 14.60 -10.31 9.70
C GLU A 28 13.38 -10.09 10.60
N ALA A 29 13.45 -9.13 11.52
CA ALA A 29 12.31 -8.74 12.33
C ALA A 29 11.13 -8.25 11.45
N LEU A 30 11.41 -7.41 10.45
CA LEU A 30 10.38 -6.93 9.52
C LEU A 30 9.83 -8.04 8.60
N ARG A 31 10.68 -8.99 8.16
CA ARG A 31 10.24 -10.18 7.41
C ARG A 31 9.31 -11.05 8.25
N ALA A 32 9.70 -11.32 9.49
CA ALA A 32 8.87 -12.07 10.44
C ALA A 32 7.52 -11.38 10.66
N LEU A 33 7.51 -10.06 10.91
CA LEU A 33 6.26 -9.31 11.02
C LEU A 33 5.40 -9.40 9.76
N ARG A 34 5.98 -9.22 8.57
CA ARG A 34 5.25 -9.29 7.30
C ARG A 34 4.54 -10.64 7.13
N LEU A 35 5.23 -11.75 7.44
CA LEU A 35 4.65 -13.09 7.39
C LEU A 35 3.53 -13.26 8.42
N LEU A 36 3.74 -12.70 9.62
CA LEU A 36 2.75 -12.74 10.70
C LEU A 36 1.54 -11.85 10.44
N VAL A 37 1.58 -10.88 9.51
CA VAL A 37 0.44 -9.99 9.20
C VAL A 37 -0.23 -10.27 7.86
N LEU A 38 0.27 -11.23 7.07
CA LEU A 38 -0.23 -11.51 5.72
C LEU A 38 -1.70 -11.94 5.76
N PRO A 39 -2.66 -11.28 5.10
CA PRO A 39 -4.04 -11.77 5.05
C PRO A 39 -4.11 -13.16 4.39
N PRO A 40 -5.11 -14.00 4.73
CA PRO A 40 -5.26 -15.30 4.10
C PRO A 40 -5.54 -15.12 2.60
N PRO A 41 -5.17 -16.10 1.76
CA PRO A 41 -5.55 -16.08 0.36
C PRO A 41 -7.08 -15.98 0.24
N ALA A 42 -7.54 -15.26 -0.78
CA ALA A 42 -8.97 -14.99 -1.03
C ALA A 42 -9.83 -16.25 -1.21
N SER A 43 -9.24 -17.41 -1.44
CA SER A 43 -9.91 -18.71 -1.46
C SER A 43 -10.31 -19.21 -0.07
N GLN A 44 -9.94 -18.51 1.00
CA GLN A 44 -10.25 -18.84 2.39
C GLN A 44 -11.08 -17.76 3.09
N THR A 45 -11.73 -16.85 2.36
CA THR A 45 -12.85 -16.09 2.97
C THR A 45 -13.97 -17.09 3.28
N PRO A 46 -14.39 -17.24 4.56
CA PRO A 46 -15.56 -18.03 4.87
C PRO A 46 -16.78 -17.29 4.34
N MET A 47 -17.21 -17.64 3.12
CA MET A 47 -18.60 -17.45 2.75
C MET A 47 -19.41 -18.46 3.57
N GLY A 48 -20.28 -17.95 4.42
CA GLY A 48 -21.31 -18.75 5.05
C GLY A 48 -21.04 -19.06 6.51
N ALA A 49 -21.94 -18.56 7.36
CA ALA A 49 -22.20 -19.13 8.65
C ALA A 49 -22.53 -20.63 8.49
N GLY A 50 -21.70 -21.50 9.08
CA GLY A 50 -22.00 -22.92 9.24
C GLY A 50 -20.87 -23.87 8.81
N ARG A 51 -20.40 -24.69 9.78
CA ARG A 51 -19.42 -25.80 9.67
C ARG A 51 -17.97 -25.32 9.58
N ASP A 52 -16.95 -25.89 10.23
CA ASP A 52 -16.76 -27.14 10.96
C ASP A 52 -15.53 -26.89 11.89
N PRO A 53 -15.57 -27.16 13.22
CA PRO A 53 -14.45 -26.83 14.12
C PRO A 53 -13.16 -27.62 13.86
N ASP A 54 -13.21 -28.70 13.07
CA ASP A 54 -12.09 -29.65 12.93
C ASP A 54 -11.34 -29.60 11.58
N SER A 55 -11.61 -28.63 10.71
CA SER A 55 -10.79 -28.45 9.49
C SER A 55 -9.47 -27.70 9.81
N GLN A 56 -8.46 -28.49 10.15
CA GLN A 56 -7.08 -28.08 10.35
C GLN A 56 -6.45 -27.52 9.05
N THR A 57 -6.66 -26.24 8.80
CA THR A 57 -5.68 -25.38 8.10
C THR A 57 -5.45 -24.12 8.93
N TRP A 58 -4.79 -24.30 10.07
CA TRP A 58 -4.34 -23.22 10.97
C TRP A 58 -3.07 -22.54 10.45
N SER A 59 -3.05 -22.18 9.17
CA SER A 59 -1.95 -21.42 8.59
C SER A 59 -2.19 -19.93 8.84
N ALA A 60 -1.74 -19.48 10.02
CA ALA A 60 -1.48 -18.08 10.39
C ALA A 60 -2.68 -17.12 10.56
N CYS A 61 -3.89 -17.60 10.88
CA CYS A 61 -5.05 -16.75 11.20
C CYS A 61 -4.95 -15.96 12.52
N TRP A 62 -4.00 -15.03 12.65
CA TRP A 62 -4.03 -14.02 13.74
C TRP A 62 -5.17 -13.00 13.55
N TRP A 63 -5.79 -12.95 12.37
CA TRP A 63 -6.91 -12.08 12.00
C TRP A 63 -8.30 -12.64 12.31
N VAL A 64 -8.46 -13.95 12.58
CA VAL A 64 -9.77 -14.51 12.97
C VAL A 64 -9.93 -14.29 14.47
N GLU A 65 -10.20 -13.04 14.85
CA GLU A 65 -10.78 -12.75 16.15
C GLU A 65 -12.20 -13.31 16.12
N LYS A 66 -12.44 -14.39 16.85
CA LYS A 66 -13.81 -14.85 17.15
C LYS A 66 -14.63 -13.81 17.91
N ASP A 67 -14.02 -12.74 18.40
CA ASP A 67 -14.66 -11.77 19.31
C ASP A 67 -14.37 -10.32 18.91
N ILE A 68 -15.27 -9.75 18.13
CA ILE A 68 -15.44 -8.29 17.99
C ILE A 68 -15.79 -7.76 19.39
N GLY A 69 -14.85 -7.15 20.13
CA GLY A 69 -15.17 -6.46 21.38
C GLY A 69 -14.10 -6.37 22.47
N HIS A 70 -12.97 -7.08 22.39
CA HIS A 70 -11.97 -7.05 23.46
C HIS A 70 -10.93 -5.92 23.28
N ALA A 71 -11.05 -4.88 24.12
CA ALA A 71 -10.20 -3.68 24.15
C ALA A 71 -8.68 -3.97 24.33
N THR A 72 -8.32 -5.10 24.91
CA THR A 72 -6.93 -5.52 25.19
C THR A 72 -6.16 -5.95 23.93
N HIS A 73 -6.83 -6.38 22.85
CA HIS A 73 -6.17 -6.82 21.61
C HIS A 73 -6.01 -5.70 20.56
N GLY A 74 -6.82 -4.64 20.66
CA GLY A 74 -6.56 -3.38 19.96
C GLY A 74 -5.19 -2.78 20.32
N GLU A 75 -4.75 -2.98 21.56
CA GLU A 75 -3.45 -2.50 22.04
C GLU A 75 -2.28 -3.18 21.33
N THR A 76 -2.35 -4.48 21.07
CA THR A 76 -1.25 -5.20 20.38
C THR A 76 -1.12 -4.72 18.93
N ARG A 77 -2.24 -4.53 18.24
CA ARG A 77 -2.27 -3.98 16.88
C ARG A 77 -1.78 -2.53 16.83
N ARG A 78 -2.15 -1.71 17.81
CA ARG A 78 -1.65 -0.34 17.96
C ARG A 78 -0.13 -0.34 18.17
N ARG A 79 0.37 -1.10 19.15
CA ARG A 79 1.81 -1.25 19.41
C ARG A 79 2.58 -1.76 18.20
N LEU A 80 1.98 -2.65 17.41
CA LEU A 80 2.56 -3.13 16.16
C LEU A 80 2.68 -2.02 15.12
N VAL A 81 1.61 -1.26 14.87
CA VAL A 81 1.67 -0.12 13.96
C VAL A 81 2.71 0.89 14.45
N GLU A 82 2.71 1.26 15.73
CA GLU A 82 3.68 2.19 16.33
C GLU A 82 5.13 1.70 16.19
N ALA A 83 5.38 0.40 16.33
CA ALA A 83 6.71 -0.18 16.16
C ALA A 83 7.18 -0.14 14.70
N VAL A 84 6.29 -0.45 13.75
CA VAL A 84 6.61 -0.38 12.32
C VAL A 84 6.76 1.07 11.86
N ASP A 85 5.95 1.99 12.39
CA ASP A 85 6.04 3.44 12.13
C ASP A 85 7.39 4.01 12.59
N ARG A 86 7.79 3.74 13.83
CA ARG A 86 9.10 4.14 14.36
C ARG A 86 10.24 3.54 13.54
N THR A 87 10.12 2.27 13.15
CA THR A 87 11.13 1.62 12.31
C THR A 87 11.22 2.30 10.94
N LEU A 88 10.09 2.66 10.33
CA LEU A 88 10.05 3.35 9.04
C LEU A 88 10.62 4.77 9.14
N THR A 89 10.33 5.49 10.22
CA THR A 89 10.89 6.81 10.50
C THR A 89 12.41 6.76 10.58
N GLY A 90 12.96 5.78 11.32
CA GLY A 90 14.41 5.54 11.38
C GLY A 90 15.04 5.07 10.05
N LEU A 91 14.23 4.69 9.06
CA LEU A 91 14.67 4.31 7.72
C LEU A 91 14.64 5.45 6.71
N GLN A 92 14.12 6.63 7.04
CA GLN A 92 13.87 7.71 6.08
C GLN A 92 15.11 7.99 5.21
N GLY A 93 16.27 8.26 5.84
CA GLY A 93 17.54 8.54 5.15
C GLY A 93 18.32 7.30 4.67
N SER A 94 17.86 6.09 4.98
CA SER A 94 18.57 4.87 4.56
C SER A 94 18.38 4.63 3.06
N ARG A 95 19.47 4.30 2.36
CA ARG A 95 19.43 3.94 0.94
C ARG A 95 18.96 2.52 0.68
N ASN A 96 18.91 1.68 1.72
CA ASN A 96 18.49 0.29 1.57
C ASN A 96 16.96 0.21 1.40
N PRO A 97 16.46 -0.26 0.23
CA PRO A 97 15.02 -0.32 -0.03
C PRO A 97 14.34 -1.50 0.68
N LEU A 98 15.07 -2.56 1.03
CA LEU A 98 14.47 -3.81 1.51
C LEU A 98 13.70 -3.65 2.84
N PRO A 99 14.24 -2.99 3.88
CA PRO A 99 13.48 -2.75 5.10
C PRO A 99 12.24 -1.88 4.86
N LYS A 100 12.33 -0.90 3.95
CA LYS A 100 11.21 -0.02 3.58
C LYS A 100 10.09 -0.82 2.91
N ILE A 101 10.43 -1.70 1.96
CA ILE A 101 9.49 -2.62 1.29
C ILE A 101 8.76 -3.48 2.33
N MET A 102 9.49 -4.06 3.28
CA MET A 102 8.88 -4.92 4.30
C MET A 102 7.96 -4.14 5.26
N ALA A 103 8.39 -2.95 5.69
CA ALA A 103 7.58 -2.07 6.53
C ALA A 103 6.31 -1.60 5.82
N PHE A 104 6.40 -1.16 4.56
CA PHE A 104 5.23 -0.79 3.75
C PHE A 104 4.26 -1.95 3.58
N GLY A 105 4.76 -3.15 3.23
CA GLY A 105 3.92 -4.34 3.09
C GLY A 105 3.24 -4.72 4.41
N CYS A 106 3.94 -4.61 5.54
CA CYS A 106 3.37 -4.84 6.87
C CYS A 106 2.24 -3.85 7.18
N LEU A 107 2.50 -2.55 7.06
CA LEU A 107 1.50 -1.50 7.29
C LEU A 107 0.29 -1.62 6.35
N ARG A 108 0.53 -1.97 5.08
CA ARG A 108 -0.53 -2.19 4.09
C ARG A 108 -1.46 -3.30 4.54
N ASN A 109 -0.89 -4.44 4.95
CA ASN A 109 -1.68 -5.58 5.43
C ASN A 109 -2.46 -5.24 6.70
N LEU A 110 -1.85 -4.51 7.63
CA LEU A 110 -2.54 -4.03 8.84
C LEU A 110 -3.69 -3.07 8.51
N ALA A 111 -3.48 -2.13 7.59
CA ALA A 111 -4.49 -1.18 7.15
C ALA A 111 -5.65 -1.85 6.38
N LEU A 112 -5.37 -2.89 5.61
CA LEU A 112 -6.41 -3.68 4.93
C LEU A 112 -7.18 -4.57 5.92
N GLY A 113 -6.48 -5.20 6.86
CA GLY A 113 -7.05 -6.14 7.81
C GLY A 113 -7.83 -5.51 8.97
N SER A 114 -7.57 -4.24 9.30
CA SER A 114 -8.24 -3.59 10.45
C SER A 114 -8.52 -2.10 10.19
N PRO A 115 -9.80 -1.66 10.25
CA PRO A 115 -10.17 -0.25 10.22
C PRO A 115 -9.51 0.58 11.32
N ALA A 116 -9.31 0.01 12.51
CA ALA A 116 -8.65 0.68 13.62
C ALA A 116 -7.16 0.95 13.32
N CYS A 117 -6.44 -0.06 12.81
CA CYS A 117 -5.05 0.12 12.34
C CYS A 117 -4.98 1.16 11.23
N ARG A 118 -5.87 1.08 10.24
CA ARG A 118 -5.94 2.04 9.15
C ARG A 118 -6.10 3.47 9.64
N SER A 119 -7.07 3.69 10.54
CA SER A 119 -7.26 5.00 11.16
C SER A 119 -6.02 5.44 11.91
N HIS A 120 -5.39 4.56 12.70
CA HIS A 120 -4.17 4.91 13.44
C HIS A 120 -3.03 5.32 12.49
N VAL A 121 -2.78 4.56 11.42
CA VAL A 121 -1.77 4.87 10.39
C VAL A 121 -2.06 6.22 9.71
N VAL A 122 -3.32 6.50 9.35
CA VAL A 122 -3.66 7.78 8.72
C VAL A 122 -3.38 8.97 9.64
N HIS A 123 -3.61 8.83 10.94
CA HIS A 123 -3.40 9.92 11.90
C HIS A 123 -1.94 10.06 12.36
N SER A 124 -1.07 9.06 12.16
CA SER A 124 0.33 9.11 12.62
C SER A 124 1.30 9.82 11.67
N LYS A 125 0.81 10.60 10.70
CA LYS A 125 1.60 11.24 9.61
C LYS A 125 2.33 10.25 8.69
N LEU A 126 2.13 8.94 8.83
CA LEU A 126 2.73 7.91 7.98
C LEU A 126 2.48 8.10 6.48
N ALA A 127 1.35 8.69 6.11
CA ALA A 127 1.06 9.07 4.73
C ALA A 127 2.11 10.06 4.18
N HIS A 128 2.44 11.10 4.95
CA HIS A 128 3.44 12.12 4.57
C HIS A 128 4.83 11.50 4.48
N LEU A 129 5.19 10.67 5.46
CA LEU A 129 6.48 9.95 5.45
C LEU A 129 6.59 9.03 4.23
N THR A 130 5.56 8.26 3.93
CA THR A 130 5.52 7.35 2.78
C THR A 130 5.69 8.12 1.47
N VAL A 131 4.94 9.22 1.29
CA VAL A 131 5.06 10.06 0.09
C VAL A 131 6.46 10.66 -0.03
N ALA A 132 7.01 11.22 1.05
CA ALA A 132 8.35 11.80 1.06
C ALA A 132 9.43 10.78 0.70
N MET A 133 9.38 9.59 1.30
CA MET A 133 10.35 8.51 1.03
C MET A 133 10.28 8.03 -0.42
N LEU A 134 9.08 7.87 -0.99
CA LEU A 134 8.92 7.48 -2.38
C LEU A 134 9.39 8.58 -3.34
N ALA A 135 9.09 9.85 -3.04
CA ALA A 135 9.55 10.97 -3.86
C ALA A 135 11.08 11.13 -3.83
N GLU A 136 11.70 10.95 -2.67
CA GLU A 136 13.17 10.96 -2.54
C GLU A 136 13.80 9.81 -3.35
N GLN A 137 13.23 8.61 -3.25
CA GLN A 137 13.72 7.45 -3.98
C GLN A 137 13.51 7.61 -5.49
N ALA A 138 12.40 8.20 -5.94
CA ALA A 138 12.16 8.51 -7.34
C ALA A 138 13.25 9.45 -7.90
N LYS A 139 13.64 10.47 -7.13
CA LYS A 139 14.72 11.40 -7.51
C LYS A 139 16.09 10.73 -7.50
N ALA A 140 16.36 9.85 -6.54
CA ALA A 140 17.64 9.18 -6.37
C ALA A 140 17.88 8.04 -7.36
N SER A 141 16.84 7.53 -8.02
CA SER A 141 16.89 6.26 -8.75
C SER A 141 17.80 6.26 -10.00
N ASN A 142 18.31 7.40 -10.50
CA ASN A 142 19.19 7.50 -11.70
C ASN A 142 18.75 6.59 -12.87
N GLY A 143 17.45 6.36 -13.02
CA GLY A 143 16.87 5.48 -14.04
C GLY A 143 16.66 4.01 -13.67
N LEU A 144 17.11 3.49 -12.53
CA LEU A 144 16.89 2.10 -12.08
C LEU A 144 16.14 2.04 -10.72
N PRO A 145 14.80 2.23 -10.72
CA PRO A 145 14.01 2.17 -9.50
C PRO A 145 13.88 0.74 -8.98
N VAL A 146 13.83 0.61 -7.66
CA VAL A 146 13.44 -0.64 -7.01
C VAL A 146 11.91 -0.73 -7.06
N GLU A 147 11.37 -1.35 -8.12
CA GLU A 147 9.92 -1.36 -8.41
C GLU A 147 9.07 -1.76 -7.20
N ASP A 148 9.48 -2.79 -6.46
CA ASP A 148 8.73 -3.30 -5.30
C ASP A 148 8.55 -2.26 -4.19
N LEU A 149 9.47 -1.30 -4.07
CA LEU A 149 9.36 -0.19 -3.11
C LEU A 149 8.18 0.71 -3.46
N PHE A 150 8.07 1.08 -4.74
CA PHE A 150 6.97 1.92 -5.23
C PHE A 150 5.65 1.15 -5.20
N VAL A 151 5.66 -0.13 -5.57
CA VAL A 151 4.45 -0.96 -5.55
C VAL A 151 3.90 -1.10 -4.14
N GLU A 152 4.74 -1.43 -3.14
CA GLU A 152 4.26 -1.57 -1.76
C GLU A 152 3.90 -0.22 -1.14
N GLY A 153 4.66 0.84 -1.45
CA GLY A 153 4.37 2.19 -0.99
C GLY A 153 3.04 2.73 -1.54
N CYS A 154 2.80 2.63 -2.86
CA CYS A 154 1.50 2.96 -3.46
C CYS A 154 0.39 2.05 -2.92
N GLY A 155 0.66 0.76 -2.73
CA GLY A 155 -0.28 -0.18 -2.14
C GLY A 155 -0.71 0.19 -0.71
N LEU A 156 0.22 0.67 0.12
CA LEU A 156 -0.08 1.23 1.42
C LEU A 156 -0.98 2.45 1.30
N LEU A 157 -0.63 3.43 0.46
CA LEU A 157 -1.45 4.65 0.27
C LEU A 157 -2.88 4.32 -0.21
N VAL A 158 -3.02 3.35 -1.13
CA VAL A 158 -4.32 2.83 -1.56
C VAL A 158 -5.09 2.20 -0.39
N ALA A 159 -4.42 1.38 0.43
CA ALA A 159 -5.04 0.75 1.60
C ALA A 159 -5.54 1.78 2.63
N LEU A 160 -4.85 2.91 2.77
CA LEU A 160 -5.27 4.00 3.65
C LEU A 160 -6.50 4.75 3.12
N ALA A 161 -6.60 4.88 1.79
CA ALA A 161 -7.68 5.58 1.10
C ALA A 161 -9.04 4.85 1.17
N VAL A 162 -9.05 3.56 1.55
CA VAL A 162 -10.26 2.73 1.77
C VAL A 162 -11.15 3.27 2.91
N GLY A 163 -10.59 4.11 3.79
CA GLY A 163 -11.36 4.68 4.90
C GLY A 163 -12.38 5.74 4.50
N PRO A 164 -12.91 6.49 5.48
CA PRO A 164 -13.80 7.62 5.23
C PRO A 164 -13.17 8.67 4.31
N ARG A 165 -13.98 9.52 3.67
CA ARG A 165 -13.52 10.61 2.78
C ARG A 165 -12.41 11.48 3.40
N LYS A 166 -12.42 11.66 4.73
CA LYS A 166 -11.36 12.36 5.46
C LYS A 166 -9.97 11.74 5.23
N HIS A 167 -9.87 10.41 5.14
CA HIS A 167 -8.60 9.72 4.88
C HIS A 167 -8.05 10.07 3.49
N GLN A 168 -8.92 10.09 2.48
CA GLN A 168 -8.52 10.50 1.13
C GLN A 168 -7.99 11.93 1.13
N ARG A 169 -8.68 12.86 1.79
CA ARG A 169 -8.19 14.25 1.95
C ARG A 169 -6.81 14.32 2.60
N ILE A 170 -6.59 13.57 3.68
CA ILE A 170 -5.28 13.50 4.35
C ILE A 170 -4.18 12.99 3.40
N LEU A 171 -4.48 12.00 2.56
CA LEU A 171 -3.52 11.49 1.57
C LEU A 171 -3.20 12.54 0.49
N VAL A 172 -4.20 13.33 0.10
CA VAL A 172 -4.05 14.40 -0.88
C VAL A 172 -3.19 15.53 -0.31
N GLU A 173 -3.46 15.93 0.93
CA GLU A 173 -2.65 16.89 1.70
C GLU A 173 -1.21 16.40 1.88
N ALA A 174 -1.04 15.09 2.09
CA ALA A 174 0.27 14.45 2.15
C ALA A 174 1.03 14.42 0.81
N GLY A 175 0.41 14.85 -0.30
CA GLY A 175 1.02 14.92 -1.63
C GLY A 175 0.90 13.63 -2.45
N ALA A 176 0.08 12.66 -2.04
CA ALA A 176 -0.05 11.37 -2.75
C ALA A 176 -0.53 11.52 -4.20
N TYR A 177 -1.35 12.54 -4.49
CA TYR A 177 -1.76 12.87 -5.86
C TYR A 177 -0.56 13.26 -6.74
N GLY A 178 0.29 14.17 -6.24
CA GLY A 178 1.47 14.63 -6.98
C GLY A 178 2.47 13.51 -7.21
N LEU A 179 2.69 12.67 -6.20
CA LEU A 179 3.50 11.47 -6.34
C LEU A 179 2.94 10.52 -7.43
N ALA A 180 1.64 10.22 -7.42
CA ALA A 180 1.04 9.34 -8.42
C ALA A 180 1.18 9.90 -9.83
N GLU A 181 0.98 11.21 -10.00
CA GLU A 181 1.18 11.93 -11.25
C GLU A 181 2.65 11.83 -11.74
N ASP A 182 3.61 12.11 -10.86
CA ASP A 182 5.04 12.06 -11.18
C ASP A 182 5.51 10.66 -11.55
N LEU A 183 5.03 9.63 -10.84
CA LEU A 183 5.35 8.24 -11.16
C LEU A 183 4.74 7.80 -12.50
N LEU A 184 3.51 8.20 -12.81
CA LEU A 184 2.90 7.91 -14.12
C LEU A 184 3.66 8.58 -15.26
N LYS A 185 4.18 9.79 -15.07
CA LYS A 185 4.94 10.52 -16.11
C LYS A 185 6.36 9.98 -16.28
N ASN A 186 7.07 9.78 -15.18
CA ASN A 186 8.52 9.52 -15.20
C ASN A 186 8.88 8.02 -15.15
N MET A 187 7.93 7.17 -14.77
CA MET A 187 8.15 5.73 -14.56
C MET A 187 7.17 4.85 -15.36
N ALA A 188 6.58 5.37 -16.44
CA ALA A 188 5.62 4.65 -17.28
C ALA A 188 6.21 3.37 -17.92
N GLN A 189 7.53 3.30 -18.09
CA GLN A 189 8.25 2.13 -18.57
C GLN A 189 8.25 0.96 -17.57
N TYR A 190 8.07 1.23 -16.28
CA TYR A 190 8.04 0.23 -15.21
C TYR A 190 6.61 -0.24 -14.97
N ARG A 191 6.22 -1.32 -15.67
CA ARG A 191 4.84 -1.82 -15.73
C ARG A 191 4.14 -1.93 -14.35
N LYS A 192 4.83 -2.41 -13.31
CA LYS A 192 4.22 -2.60 -11.98
C LYS A 192 4.04 -1.27 -11.26
N VAL A 193 5.03 -0.37 -11.38
CA VAL A 193 4.99 0.97 -10.79
C VAL A 193 3.90 1.82 -11.46
N ALA A 194 3.83 1.78 -12.78
CA ALA A 194 2.82 2.47 -13.57
C ALA A 194 1.40 2.00 -13.19
N ALA A 195 1.18 0.68 -13.10
CA ALA A 195 -0.12 0.13 -12.70
C ALA A 195 -0.49 0.48 -11.24
N ALA A 196 0.47 0.42 -10.30
CA ALA A 196 0.22 0.81 -8.91
C ALA A 196 -0.11 2.30 -8.77
N SER A 197 0.60 3.16 -9.52
CA SER A 197 0.37 4.60 -9.55
C SER A 197 -0.97 4.98 -10.19
N PHE A 198 -1.36 4.24 -11.24
CA PHE A 198 -2.68 4.38 -11.87
C PHE A 198 -3.81 4.10 -10.87
N VAL A 199 -3.70 3.01 -10.11
CA VAL A 199 -4.67 2.66 -9.06
C VAL A 199 -4.70 3.74 -7.98
N LEU A 200 -3.54 4.19 -7.50
CA LEU A 200 -3.45 5.24 -6.49
C LEU A 200 -4.16 6.52 -6.95
N LEU A 201 -3.87 6.99 -8.18
CA LEU A 201 -4.55 8.15 -8.77
C LEU A 201 -6.06 7.93 -8.85
N GLY A 202 -6.50 6.77 -9.34
CA GLY A 202 -7.91 6.42 -9.47
C GLY A 202 -8.67 6.42 -8.15
N VAL A 203 -8.07 5.89 -7.08
CA VAL A 203 -8.69 5.88 -5.75
C VAL A 203 -8.74 7.29 -5.14
N LEU A 204 -7.67 8.10 -5.30
CA LEU A 204 -7.67 9.49 -4.81
C LEU A 204 -8.70 10.36 -5.53
N CYS A 205 -8.93 10.11 -6.82
CA CYS A 205 -9.93 10.83 -7.63
C CYS A 205 -11.38 10.41 -7.33
N MET A 206 -11.64 9.60 -6.31
CA MET A 206 -12.98 9.50 -5.73
C MET A 206 -13.35 10.71 -4.86
N ASP A 207 -12.36 11.46 -4.36
CA ASP A 207 -12.60 12.75 -3.72
C ASP A 207 -12.89 13.80 -4.80
N GLU A 208 -13.97 14.55 -4.62
CA GLU A 208 -14.44 15.58 -5.57
C GLU A 208 -13.38 16.68 -5.79
N GLY A 209 -12.61 17.02 -4.76
CA GLY A 209 -11.51 17.98 -4.86
C GLY A 209 -10.40 17.48 -5.77
N CYS A 210 -10.03 16.20 -5.64
CA CYS A 210 -9.06 15.57 -6.55
C CYS A 210 -9.61 15.35 -7.95
N ALA A 211 -10.87 14.97 -8.11
CA ALA A 211 -11.51 14.83 -9.41
C ALA A 211 -11.55 16.19 -10.14
N ALA A 212 -11.89 17.27 -9.43
CA ALA A 212 -11.87 18.63 -9.97
C ALA A 212 -10.44 19.08 -10.32
N LYS A 213 -9.44 18.72 -9.50
CA LYS A 213 -8.02 19.02 -9.78
C LYS A 213 -7.53 18.29 -11.02
N LEU A 214 -7.92 17.03 -11.20
CA LEU A 214 -7.66 16.23 -12.39
C LEU A 214 -8.30 16.85 -13.65
N ALA A 215 -9.51 17.38 -13.51
CA ALA A 215 -10.21 18.07 -14.60
C ALA A 215 -9.63 19.46 -14.94
N ARG A 216 -9.07 20.18 -13.95
CA ARG A 216 -8.55 21.56 -14.10
C ARG A 216 -7.07 21.63 -14.50
N LYS A 217 -6.21 20.76 -13.95
CA LYS A 217 -4.79 20.68 -14.34
C LYS A 217 -4.72 20.01 -15.70
N GLY A 218 -4.88 20.81 -16.75
CA GLY A 218 -4.97 20.43 -18.16
C GLY A 218 -4.34 19.09 -18.50
N ASP A 219 -5.17 18.05 -18.48
CA ASP A 219 -4.98 16.75 -19.13
C ASP A 219 -3.68 15.95 -18.86
N GLU A 220 -2.66 16.45 -18.17
CA GLU A 220 -1.36 15.75 -18.11
C GLU A 220 -1.39 14.46 -17.30
N ALA A 221 -1.99 14.50 -16.11
CA ALA A 221 -2.19 13.30 -15.29
C ALA A 221 -3.15 12.31 -15.97
N MET A 222 -4.19 12.81 -16.65
CA MET A 222 -5.13 11.99 -17.42
C MET A 222 -4.49 11.36 -18.66
N LYS A 223 -3.69 12.11 -19.41
CA LYS A 223 -2.88 11.63 -20.54
C LYS A 223 -1.90 10.56 -20.09
N ALA A 224 -1.20 10.78 -18.98
CA ALA A 224 -0.27 9.79 -18.43
C ALA A 224 -1.02 8.52 -17.99
N ALA A 225 -2.18 8.66 -17.34
CA ALA A 225 -3.02 7.52 -16.98
C ALA A 225 -3.58 6.78 -18.21
N ALA A 226 -4.01 7.51 -19.25
CA ALA A 226 -4.51 6.93 -20.50
C ALA A 226 -3.41 6.17 -21.24
N PHE A 227 -2.21 6.77 -21.35
CA PHE A 227 -1.03 6.12 -21.91
C PHE A 227 -0.69 4.81 -21.19
N VAL A 228 -0.72 4.80 -19.85
CA VAL A 228 -0.46 3.59 -19.07
C VAL A 228 -1.56 2.54 -19.26
N ALA A 229 -2.83 2.95 -19.32
CA ALA A 229 -3.96 2.05 -19.55
C ALA A 229 -3.92 1.40 -20.95
N GLU A 230 -3.46 2.13 -21.97
CA GLU A 230 -3.29 1.62 -23.33
C GLU A 230 -2.05 0.73 -23.46
N ARG A 231 -0.92 1.13 -22.85
CA ARG A 231 0.36 0.41 -22.94
C ARG A 231 0.38 -0.87 -22.10
N TRP A 232 -0.22 -0.87 -20.91
CA TRP A 232 -0.17 -1.98 -19.94
C TRP A 232 -1.57 -2.41 -19.45
N PRO A 233 -2.52 -2.73 -20.35
CA PRO A 233 -3.92 -2.94 -20.00
C PRO A 233 -4.13 -4.14 -19.05
N LEU A 234 -3.33 -5.21 -19.21
CA LEU A 234 -3.40 -6.39 -18.34
C LEU A 234 -2.92 -6.09 -16.92
N GLN A 235 -1.79 -5.40 -16.78
CA GLN A 235 -1.21 -5.07 -15.47
C GLN A 235 -2.10 -4.07 -14.72
N VAL A 236 -2.68 -3.10 -15.43
CA VAL A 236 -3.66 -2.18 -14.86
C VAL A 236 -4.90 -2.94 -14.38
N ALA A 237 -5.45 -3.85 -15.19
CA ALA A 237 -6.61 -4.65 -14.79
C ALA A 237 -6.32 -5.54 -13.56
N GLU A 238 -5.14 -6.15 -13.49
CA GLU A 238 -4.68 -6.94 -12.34
C GLU A 238 -4.53 -6.08 -11.09
N ALA A 239 -3.88 -4.92 -11.19
CA ALA A 239 -3.69 -4.01 -10.08
C ALA A 239 -5.02 -3.47 -9.54
N VAL A 240 -5.95 -3.11 -10.42
CA VAL A 240 -7.30 -2.66 -10.04
C VAL A 240 -8.07 -3.78 -9.32
N ARG A 241 -7.99 -5.02 -9.84
CA ARG A 241 -8.60 -6.19 -9.19
C ARG A 241 -8.00 -6.43 -7.81
N ALA A 242 -6.68 -6.30 -7.66
CA ALA A 242 -5.97 -6.47 -6.40
C ALA A 242 -6.28 -5.37 -5.38
N ALA A 243 -6.55 -4.14 -5.84
CA ALA A 243 -6.89 -3.02 -4.98
C ALA A 243 -8.25 -3.20 -4.28
N ARG A 244 -9.20 -3.89 -4.93
CA ARG A 244 -10.57 -4.12 -4.43
C ARG A 244 -11.30 -2.81 -4.05
N GLN A 245 -10.92 -1.69 -4.67
CA GLN A 245 -11.51 -0.38 -4.43
C GLN A 245 -12.18 0.16 -5.69
N PRO A 246 -13.30 0.89 -5.55
CA PRO A 246 -13.80 1.70 -6.64
C PRO A 246 -12.78 2.77 -7.03
N LEU A 247 -12.79 3.15 -8.31
CA LEU A 247 -11.96 4.22 -8.86
C LEU A 247 -12.87 5.37 -9.28
N GLY A 248 -12.33 6.59 -9.31
CA GLY A 248 -13.00 7.74 -9.90
C GLY A 248 -13.44 7.45 -11.34
N SER A 249 -14.64 7.92 -11.72
CA SER A 249 -15.31 7.57 -12.97
C SER A 249 -14.46 7.80 -14.22
N SER A 250 -13.73 8.93 -14.28
CA SER A 250 -12.85 9.26 -15.41
C SER A 250 -11.70 8.26 -15.56
N ILE A 251 -11.11 7.81 -14.45
CA ILE A 251 -10.02 6.80 -14.47
C ILE A 251 -10.58 5.41 -14.77
N ALA A 252 -11.76 5.07 -14.23
CA ALA A 252 -12.42 3.81 -14.52
C ALA A 252 -12.79 3.65 -16.01
N ALA A 253 -13.12 4.75 -16.70
CA ALA A 253 -13.40 4.75 -18.14
C ALA A 253 -12.19 4.33 -18.98
N LEU A 254 -10.97 4.72 -18.59
CA LEU A 254 -9.74 4.38 -19.30
C LEU A 254 -9.47 2.87 -19.34
N ILE A 255 -9.87 2.13 -18.30
CA ILE A 255 -9.71 0.68 -18.23
C ILE A 255 -10.53 -0.01 -19.33
N LYS A 256 -11.76 0.47 -19.56
CA LYS A 256 -12.65 -0.09 -20.60
C LYS A 256 -12.06 0.15 -22.00
N GLN A 257 -11.49 1.33 -22.22
CA GLN A 257 -10.85 1.71 -23.48
C GLN A 257 -9.58 0.88 -23.74
N GLY A 258 -8.68 0.79 -22.76
CA GLY A 258 -7.43 0.03 -22.89
C GLY A 258 -7.66 -1.48 -23.08
N THR A 259 -8.63 -2.06 -22.38
CA THR A 259 -8.96 -3.49 -22.53
C THR A 259 -9.63 -3.81 -23.88
N ALA A 260 -10.43 -2.90 -24.43
CA ALA A 260 -10.99 -3.04 -25.78
C ALA A 260 -9.89 -2.97 -26.86
N ALA A 261 -8.95 -2.02 -26.72
CA ALA A 261 -7.80 -1.88 -27.62
C ALA A 261 -6.91 -3.14 -27.60
N ALA A 262 -6.63 -3.70 -26.41
CA ALA A 262 -5.86 -4.93 -26.27
C ALA A 262 -6.51 -6.13 -26.96
N LYS A 263 -7.83 -6.29 -26.82
CA LYS A 263 -8.59 -7.36 -27.49
C LYS A 263 -8.57 -7.19 -29.01
N ALA A 264 -8.71 -5.96 -29.52
CA ALA A 264 -8.65 -5.68 -30.94
C ALA A 264 -7.26 -5.96 -31.53
N ALA A 265 -6.18 -5.68 -30.78
CA ALA A 265 -4.82 -6.00 -31.18
C ALA A 265 -4.53 -7.51 -31.20
N ALA A 266 -5.09 -8.27 -30.26
CA ALA A 266 -4.92 -9.73 -30.20
C ALA A 266 -5.73 -10.51 -31.26
N ALA A 267 -6.70 -9.86 -31.90
CA ALA A 267 -7.54 -10.44 -32.94
C ALA A 267 -7.01 -10.21 -34.37
N ARG A 268 -5.86 -9.53 -34.51
CA ARG A 268 -5.15 -9.30 -35.77
C ARG A 268 -3.92 -10.19 -35.83
#